data_AF-F3FV07-F1
#
_entry.id   AF-F3FV07-F1
#
_cell.length_a   1.000
_cell.length_b   1.000
_cell.length_c   1.000
_cell.angle_alpha   90.00
_cell.angle_beta   90.00
_cell.angle_gamma   90.00
#
_symmetry.space_group_name_H-M   'P 1'
#
loop_
_entity.id
_entity.type
_entity.pdbx_description
1 polymer ?
#
loop_
_entity_poly.entity_id
_entity_poly.type
_entity_poly.pdbx_seq_one_letter_code
_entity_poly.pdbx_strand_id
1 'polypeptide(L)'
;KGLPDELRDLAHAVNFMLHRLDGDVQQLAQFSDDLAHELRSPMNNLMGRAQVTLSRPRPSEEYKQALESCTEELERMSRMISQMLFLASVSQPAAPLPVEVIDLREEADKVAELFSSSAEDRDITLQVQGHARASGDRLMIQRAISNLLSNA
;
A
#
# COMPACT_ATOMS: atom_id res chain seq x y z
N LYS A 1 17.39 38.01 30.81
CA LYS A 1 18.38 37.03 31.32
C LYS A 1 18.22 35.78 30.49
N GLY A 2 19.18 35.49 29.62
CA GLY A 2 19.13 34.35 28.70
C GLY A 2 19.21 33.04 29.47
N LEU A 3 18.60 31.99 28.92
CA LEU A 3 18.82 30.62 29.39
C LEU A 3 20.33 30.34 29.38
N PRO A 4 20.86 29.64 30.40
CA PRO A 4 22.18 29.01 30.35
C PRO A 4 22.33 28.23 29.03
N ASP A 5 23.51 28.24 28.43
CA ASP A 5 23.72 27.70 27.08
C ASP A 5 23.32 26.21 26.99
N GLU A 6 23.51 25.43 28.07
CA GLU A 6 23.10 24.03 28.14
C GLU A 6 21.57 23.84 28.09
N LEU A 7 20.82 24.78 28.67
CA LEU A 7 19.35 24.77 28.61
C LEU A 7 18.84 25.29 27.26
N ARG A 8 19.63 26.11 26.57
CA ARG A 8 19.33 26.60 25.23
C ARG A 8 19.40 25.49 24.19
N ASP A 9 20.44 24.66 24.27
CA ASP A 9 20.61 23.49 23.40
C ASP A 9 19.49 22.46 23.61
N LEU A 10 19.09 22.22 24.87
CA LEU A 10 17.95 21.36 25.19
C LEU A 10 16.63 21.94 24.64
N ALA A 11 16.40 23.25 24.79
CA ALA A 11 15.21 23.90 24.26
C ALA A 11 15.15 23.83 22.72
N HIS A 12 16.29 23.96 22.03
CA HIS A 12 16.39 23.77 20.59
C HIS A 12 16.08 22.32 20.18
N ALA A 13 16.63 21.33 20.90
CA ALA A 13 16.36 19.92 20.63
C ALA A 13 14.87 19.55 20.84
N VAL A 14 14.24 20.06 21.90
CA VAL A 14 12.81 19.85 22.17
C VAL A 14 11.94 20.52 21.10
N ASN A 15 12.23 21.77 20.72
CA ASN A 15 11.50 22.44 19.66
C ASN A 15 11.65 21.72 18.31
N PHE A 16 12.84 21.20 18.01
CA PHE A 16 13.06 20.40 16.81
C PHE A 16 12.22 19.11 16.82
N MET A 17 12.17 18.40 17.95
CA MET A 17 11.32 17.21 18.09
C MET A 17 9.83 17.56 17.98
N LEU A 18 9.37 18.67 18.57
CA LEU A 18 7.98 19.13 18.47
C LEU A 18 7.58 19.50 17.04
N HIS A 19 8.44 20.23 16.32
CA HIS A 19 8.19 20.57 14.92
C HIS A 19 8.15 19.32 14.02
N ARG A 20 8.99 18.32 14.31
CA ARG A 20 8.96 17.05 13.59
C ARG A 20 7.67 16.27 13.85
N LEU A 21 7.24 16.20 15.12
CA LEU A 21 5.97 15.57 15.50
C LEU A 21 4.75 16.24 14.85
N ASP A 22 4.73 17.58 14.82
CA ASP A 22 3.66 18.34 14.17
C ASP A 22 3.59 18.06 12.66
N GLY A 23 4.76 17.99 12.00
CA GLY A 23 4.87 17.60 10.59
C GLY A 23 4.34 16.18 10.33
N ASP A 24 4.75 15.22 11.16
CA ASP A 24 4.33 13.82 11.04
C ASP A 24 2.80 13.67 11.22
N VAL A 25 2.21 14.40 12.18
CA VAL A 25 0.75 14.40 12.43
C VAL A 25 -0.02 15.02 11.26
N GLN A 26 0.45 16.15 10.71
CA GLN A 26 -0.18 16.79 9.56
C GLN A 26 -0.13 15.91 8.31
N GLN A 27 0.99 15.24 8.07
CA GLN A 27 1.16 14.32 6.95
C GLN A 27 0.23 13.10 7.06
N LEU A 28 0.05 12.56 8.27
CA LEU A 28 -0.90 11.48 8.53
C LEU A 28 -2.35 11.92 8.32
N ALA A 29 -2.70 13.13 8.76
CA ALA A 29 -4.04 13.69 8.57
C ALA A 29 -4.37 13.86 7.09
N GLN A 30 -3.47 14.48 6.32
CA GLN A 30 -3.64 14.67 4.87
C GLN A 30 -3.76 13.32 4.14
N PHE A 31 -2.91 12.36 4.50
CA PHE A 31 -2.96 11.01 3.94
C PHE A 31 -4.30 10.30 4.23
N SER A 32 -4.83 10.47 5.45
CA SER A 32 -6.12 9.88 5.83
C SER A 32 -7.27 10.49 5.05
N ASP A 33 -7.23 11.81 4.81
CA ASP A 33 -8.23 12.52 4.01
C ASP A 33 -8.19 12.09 2.54
N ASP A 34 -7.00 12.00 1.95
CA ASP A 34 -6.82 11.55 0.56
C ASP A 34 -7.33 10.11 0.37
N LEU A 35 -7.02 9.23 1.33
CA LEU A 35 -7.52 7.86 1.35
C LEU A 35 -9.06 7.81 1.47
N ALA A 36 -9.63 8.62 2.36
CA ALA A 36 -11.08 8.68 2.52
C ALA A 36 -11.78 9.19 1.26
N HIS A 37 -11.20 10.16 0.56
CA HIS A 37 -11.74 10.69 -0.70
C HIS A 37 -11.70 9.66 -1.83
N GLU A 38 -10.54 9.03 -2.04
CA GLU A 38 -10.34 8.03 -3.09
C GLU A 38 -11.17 6.77 -2.87
N LEU A 39 -11.41 6.34 -1.63
CA LEU A 39 -12.26 5.18 -1.33
C LEU A 39 -13.76 5.47 -1.40
N ARG A 40 -14.19 6.72 -1.17
CA ARG A 40 -15.62 7.09 -1.15
C ARG A 40 -16.28 6.91 -2.51
N SER A 41 -15.57 7.22 -3.59
CA SER A 41 -16.05 7.09 -4.96
C SER A 41 -16.36 5.64 -5.37
N PRO A 42 -15.39 4.69 -5.31
CA PRO A 42 -15.62 3.29 -5.68
C PRO A 42 -16.63 2.61 -4.75
N MET A 43 -16.61 2.93 -3.45
CA MET A 43 -17.59 2.40 -2.49
C MET A 43 -19.03 2.82 -2.82
N ASN A 44 -19.25 4.10 -3.18
CA ASN A 44 -20.55 4.59 -3.60
C ASN A 44 -21.01 3.94 -4.91
N ASN A 45 -20.09 3.72 -5.85
CA ASN A 45 -20.39 3.02 -7.09
C ASN A 45 -20.87 1.57 -6.82
N LEU A 46 -20.13 0.83 -6.00
CA LEU A 46 -20.45 -0.54 -5.62
C LEU A 46 -21.81 -0.63 -4.92
N MET A 47 -22.08 0.29 -3.98
CA MET A 47 -23.38 0.39 -3.30
C MET A 47 -24.51 0.68 -4.29
N GLY A 48 -24.31 1.64 -5.20
CA GLY A 48 -25.32 2.01 -6.21
C GLY A 48 -25.62 0.86 -7.16
N ARG A 49 -24.60 0.11 -7.60
CA ARG A 49 -24.78 -1.08 -8.44
C ARG A 49 -25.54 -2.16 -7.70
N ALA A 50 -25.19 -2.46 -6.45
CA ALA A 50 -25.93 -3.42 -5.64
C ALA A 50 -27.42 -3.03 -5.49
N GLN A 51 -27.70 -1.75 -5.16
CA GLN A 51 -29.06 -1.24 -5.04
C GLN A 51 -29.85 -1.35 -6.36
N VAL A 52 -29.25 -0.95 -7.49
CA VAL A 52 -29.88 -1.02 -8.81
C VAL A 52 -30.14 -2.48 -9.22
N THR A 53 -29.20 -3.37 -8.95
CA THR A 53 -29.34 -4.81 -9.24
C THR A 53 -30.45 -5.43 -8.38
N LEU A 54 -30.57 -5.03 -7.12
CA LEU A 54 -31.59 -5.53 -6.18
C LEU A 54 -32.96 -4.84 -6.30
N SER A 55 -33.07 -3.70 -6.99
CA SER A 55 -34.30 -2.91 -7.10
C SER A 55 -35.47 -3.63 -7.77
N ARG A 56 -35.20 -4.69 -8.53
CA ARG A 56 -36.20 -5.54 -9.19
C ARG A 56 -35.63 -6.95 -9.45
N PRO A 57 -36.48 -7.97 -9.61
CA PRO A 57 -36.05 -9.30 -10.05
C PRO A 57 -35.37 -9.24 -11.42
N ARG A 58 -34.30 -10.02 -11.58
CA ARG A 58 -33.51 -10.12 -12.82
C ARG A 58 -33.17 -11.59 -13.12
N PRO A 59 -32.75 -11.92 -14.35
CA PRO A 59 -32.15 -13.21 -14.66
C PRO A 59 -30.88 -13.45 -13.83
N SER A 60 -30.57 -14.72 -13.56
CA SER A 60 -29.36 -15.12 -12.81
C SER A 60 -28.07 -14.56 -13.40
N GLU A 61 -27.97 -14.49 -14.73
CA GLU A 61 -26.78 -13.96 -15.41
C GLU A 61 -26.53 -12.47 -15.11
N GLU A 62 -27.57 -11.66 -14.98
CA GLU A 62 -27.40 -10.25 -14.62
C GLU A 62 -26.89 -10.08 -13.18
N TYR A 63 -27.33 -10.95 -12.26
CA TYR A 63 -26.79 -10.97 -10.90
C TYR A 63 -25.32 -11.40 -10.89
N LYS A 64 -24.96 -12.40 -11.69
CA LYS A 64 -23.58 -12.87 -11.80
C LYS A 64 -22.66 -11.76 -12.34
N GLN A 65 -23.04 -11.10 -13.43
CA GLN A 65 -22.28 -9.97 -13.98
C GLN A 65 -22.14 -8.80 -12.99
N ALA A 66 -23.20 -8.52 -12.22
CA ALA A 66 -23.13 -7.50 -11.19
C ALA A 66 -22.14 -7.86 -10.08
N LEU A 67 -22.12 -9.13 -9.65
CA LEU A 67 -21.19 -9.62 -8.64
C LEU A 67 -19.74 -9.64 -9.15
N GLU A 68 -19.50 -10.12 -10.37
CA GLU A 68 -18.18 -10.11 -11.01
C GLU A 68 -17.59 -8.69 -11.01
N SER A 69 -18.39 -7.72 -11.43
CA SER A 69 -17.90 -6.34 -11.50
C SER A 69 -17.81 -5.65 -10.13
N CYS A 70 -18.58 -6.09 -9.12
CA CYS A 70 -18.33 -5.69 -7.73
C CYS A 70 -16.99 -6.25 -7.21
N THR A 71 -16.65 -7.49 -7.57
CA THR A 71 -15.37 -8.11 -7.20
C THR A 71 -14.19 -7.35 -7.82
N GLU A 72 -14.26 -7.02 -9.12
CA GLU A 72 -13.22 -6.21 -9.78
C GLU A 72 -12.98 -4.86 -9.08
N GLU A 73 -14.05 -4.20 -8.65
CA GLU A 73 -13.94 -2.92 -7.96
C GLU A 73 -13.34 -3.06 -6.55
N LEU A 74 -13.69 -4.12 -5.82
CA LEU A 74 -13.09 -4.45 -4.53
C LEU A 74 -11.59 -4.75 -4.66
N GLU A 75 -11.17 -5.45 -5.72
CA GLU A 75 -9.75 -5.70 -6.00
C GLU A 75 -8.99 -4.41 -6.34
N ARG A 76 -9.62 -3.48 -7.06
CA ARG A 76 -9.05 -2.14 -7.29
C ARG A 76 -8.87 -1.37 -5.99
N MET A 77 -9.89 -1.36 -5.12
CA MET A 77 -9.82 -0.72 -3.80
C MET A 77 -8.73 -1.35 -2.92
N SER A 78 -8.60 -2.69 -2.93
CA SER A 78 -7.55 -3.41 -2.18
C SER A 78 -6.14 -3.01 -2.64
N ARG A 79 -5.92 -2.91 -3.96
CA ARG A 79 -4.64 -2.44 -4.52
C ARG A 79 -4.34 -0.99 -4.12
N MET A 80 -5.33 -0.11 -4.16
CA MET A 80 -5.18 1.29 -3.76
C MET A 80 -4.80 1.43 -2.27
N ILE A 81 -5.49 0.69 -1.39
CA ILE A 81 -5.16 0.63 0.05
C ILE A 81 -3.71 0.14 0.25
N SER A 82 -3.31 -0.91 -0.48
CA SER A 82 -1.95 -1.45 -0.41
C SER A 82 -0.90 -0.41 -0.84
N GLN A 83 -1.16 0.34 -1.93
CA GLN A 83 -0.28 1.42 -2.41
C GLN A 83 -0.22 2.60 -1.42
N MET A 84 -1.32 2.90 -0.74
CA MET A 84 -1.37 3.97 0.25
C MET A 84 -0.62 3.58 1.54
N LEU A 85 -0.88 2.40 2.11
CA LEU A 85 -0.15 1.88 3.28
C LEU A 85 1.35 1.82 3.02
N PHE A 86 1.72 1.49 1.80
CA PHE A 86 3.07 1.55 1.31
C PHE A 86 3.66 2.97 1.34
N LEU A 87 2.98 3.99 0.81
CA LEU A 87 3.46 5.37 0.86
C LEU A 87 3.67 5.83 2.31
N ALA A 88 2.75 5.49 3.21
CA ALA A 88 2.84 5.80 4.64
C ALA A 88 4.03 5.10 5.33
N SER A 89 4.41 3.90 4.89
CA SER A 89 5.59 3.19 5.42
C SER A 89 6.93 3.79 4.98
N VAL A 90 6.93 4.59 3.92
CA VAL A 90 8.14 5.12 3.24
C VAL A 90 8.42 6.56 3.61
N SER A 91 7.40 7.32 4.00
CA SER A 91 7.53 8.71 4.47
C SER A 91 8.11 8.84 5.87
N GLN A 92 8.31 7.74 6.62
CA GLN A 92 9.07 7.80 7.87
C GLN A 92 10.56 8.04 7.57
N PRO A 93 11.19 9.10 8.10
CA PRO A 93 12.64 9.27 8.00
C PRO A 93 13.30 8.08 8.71
N ALA A 94 13.99 7.26 7.93
CA ALA A 94 14.76 6.09 8.30
C ALA A 94 15.04 5.96 9.81
N ALA A 95 14.22 5.19 10.51
CA ALA A 95 14.77 4.30 11.52
C ALA A 95 15.84 3.45 10.82
N PRO A 96 16.98 3.11 11.45
CA PRO A 96 17.99 2.29 10.82
C PRO A 96 17.31 1.03 10.28
N LEU A 97 17.22 0.92 8.94
CA LEU A 97 16.62 -0.20 8.25
C LEU A 97 17.28 -1.45 8.83
N PRO A 98 16.53 -2.42 9.39
CA PRO A 98 17.12 -3.65 9.85
C PRO A 98 17.73 -4.35 8.63
N VAL A 99 19.05 -4.25 8.52
CA VAL A 99 19.81 -4.86 7.44
C VAL A 99 19.91 -6.35 7.77
N GLU A 100 19.06 -7.15 7.14
CA GLU A 100 19.14 -8.61 7.22
C GLU A 100 19.65 -9.20 5.89
N VAL A 101 20.22 -10.41 5.97
CA VAL A 101 20.62 -11.18 4.79
C VAL A 101 19.37 -11.89 4.26
N ILE A 102 18.97 -11.51 3.05
CA ILE A 102 17.71 -11.91 2.43
C ILE A 102 17.99 -12.83 1.26
N ASP A 103 17.26 -13.94 1.17
CA ASP A 103 17.27 -14.81 0.00
C ASP A 103 16.31 -14.27 -1.06
N LEU A 104 16.87 -13.72 -2.14
CA LEU A 104 16.08 -13.08 -3.20
C LEU A 104 15.20 -14.06 -3.96
N ARG A 105 15.57 -15.35 -4.01
CA ARG A 105 14.74 -16.39 -4.63
C ARG A 105 13.44 -16.54 -3.83
N GLU A 106 13.58 -16.71 -2.52
CA GLU A 106 12.45 -16.92 -1.62
C GLU A 106 11.49 -15.73 -1.64
N GLU A 107 12.02 -14.51 -1.63
CA GLU A 107 11.18 -13.31 -1.68
C GLU A 107 10.53 -13.11 -3.06
N ALA A 108 11.21 -13.44 -4.15
CA ALA A 108 10.63 -13.41 -5.49
C ALA A 108 9.52 -14.45 -5.67
N ASP A 109 9.69 -15.66 -5.13
CA ASP A 109 8.68 -16.71 -5.18
C ASP A 109 7.41 -16.29 -4.42
N LYS A 110 7.55 -15.70 -3.22
CA LYS A 110 6.41 -15.17 -2.44
C LYS A 110 5.63 -14.09 -3.20
N VAL A 111 6.35 -13.16 -3.83
CA VAL A 111 5.69 -12.10 -4.62
C VAL A 111 5.04 -12.70 -5.87
N ALA A 112 5.68 -13.64 -6.56
CA ALA A 112 5.10 -14.29 -7.73
C ALA A 112 3.81 -15.06 -7.38
N GLU A 113 3.77 -15.73 -6.22
CA GLU A 113 2.55 -16.38 -5.71
C GLU A 113 1.43 -15.38 -5.43
N LEU A 114 1.75 -14.20 -4.89
CA LEU A 114 0.77 -13.14 -4.66
C LEU A 114 0.14 -12.61 -5.96
N PHE A 115 0.90 -12.65 -7.07
CA PHE A 115 0.45 -12.21 -8.38
C PHE A 115 -0.07 -13.34 -9.27
N SER A 116 -0.11 -14.59 -8.79
CA SER A 116 -0.46 -15.75 -9.61
C SER A 116 -1.88 -15.64 -10.20
N SER A 117 -2.87 -15.29 -9.36
CA SER A 117 -4.25 -15.13 -9.82
C SER A 117 -4.40 -14.01 -10.86
N SER A 118 -3.80 -12.85 -10.61
CA SER A 118 -3.81 -11.73 -11.56
C SER A 118 -3.05 -12.02 -12.86
N ALA A 119 -2.05 -12.90 -12.82
CA ALA A 119 -1.31 -13.34 -14.00
C ALA A 119 -2.12 -14.38 -14.79
N GLU A 120 -2.78 -15.33 -14.13
CA GLU A 120 -3.71 -16.30 -14.73
C GLU A 120 -4.87 -15.59 -15.45
N ASP A 121 -5.48 -14.58 -14.83
CA ASP A 121 -6.56 -13.78 -15.44
C ASP A 121 -6.12 -13.07 -16.74
N ARG A 122 -4.80 -12.91 -16.95
CA ARG A 122 -4.20 -12.26 -18.12
C ARG A 122 -3.50 -13.24 -19.06
N ASP A 123 -3.62 -14.55 -18.84
CA ASP A 123 -2.86 -15.59 -19.54
C ASP A 123 -1.32 -15.38 -19.52
N ILE A 124 -0.80 -14.80 -18.44
CA ILE A 124 0.63 -14.53 -18.22
C ILE A 124 1.23 -15.64 -17.35
N THR A 125 2.33 -16.23 -17.80
CA THR A 125 3.10 -17.20 -17.01
C THR A 125 4.21 -16.50 -16.22
N LEU A 126 4.16 -16.59 -14.89
CA LEU A 126 5.24 -16.12 -14.02
C LEU A 126 6.29 -17.21 -13.83
N GLN A 127 7.56 -16.86 -14.05
CA GLN A 127 8.70 -17.74 -13.78
C GLN A 127 9.79 -16.99 -13.02
N VAL A 128 10.17 -17.52 -11.85
CA VAL A 128 11.29 -17.01 -11.06
C VAL A 128 12.54 -17.83 -11.40
N GLN A 129 13.57 -17.16 -11.91
CA GLN A 129 14.85 -17.78 -12.26
C GLN A 129 16.02 -17.07 -11.58
N GLY A 130 16.96 -17.85 -11.05
CA GLY A 130 18.17 -17.36 -10.40
C GLY A 130 18.10 -17.37 -8.87
N HIS A 131 19.27 -17.23 -8.23
CA HIS A 131 19.43 -17.26 -6.79
C HIS A 131 20.49 -16.25 -6.39
N ALA A 132 20.17 -15.41 -5.41
CA ALA A 132 21.11 -14.42 -4.89
C ALA A 132 20.72 -14.06 -3.46
N ARG A 133 21.70 -13.55 -2.70
CA ARG A 133 21.46 -12.98 -1.39
C ARG A 133 21.78 -11.50 -1.41
N ALA A 134 20.93 -10.70 -0.78
CA ALA A 134 21.13 -9.27 -0.62
C ALA A 134 21.09 -8.89 0.85
N SER A 135 21.79 -7.81 1.18
CA SER A 135 21.76 -7.20 2.50
C SER A 135 20.86 -5.97 2.42
N GLY A 136 19.77 -5.94 3.17
CA GLY A 136 18.84 -4.82 3.10
C GLY A 136 17.58 -5.05 3.90
N ASP A 137 16.56 -4.24 3.59
CA ASP A 137 15.24 -4.37 4.15
C ASP A 137 14.39 -5.29 3.27
N ARG A 138 13.87 -6.37 3.87
CA ARG A 138 13.07 -7.40 3.18
C ARG A 138 11.84 -6.81 2.51
N LEU A 139 11.15 -5.88 3.17
CA LEU A 139 9.94 -5.25 2.64
C LEU A 139 10.28 -4.37 1.42
N MET A 140 11.41 -3.67 1.43
CA MET A 140 11.87 -2.86 0.29
C MET A 140 12.27 -3.71 -0.92
N ILE A 141 12.82 -4.90 -0.70
CA ILE A 141 13.16 -5.84 -1.78
C ILE A 141 11.90 -6.46 -2.38
N GLN A 142 10.98 -6.97 -1.56
CA GLN A 142 9.68 -7.45 -2.03
C GLN A 142 8.95 -6.38 -2.84
N ARG A 143 8.98 -5.11 -2.37
CA ARG A 143 8.48 -3.94 -3.09
C ARG A 143 9.08 -3.78 -4.49
N ALA A 144 10.41 -3.85 -4.60
CA ALA A 144 11.08 -3.67 -5.89
C ALA A 144 10.60 -4.73 -6.89
N ILE A 145 10.46 -5.98 -6.43
CA ILE A 145 9.98 -7.10 -7.24
C ILE A 145 8.51 -6.91 -7.63
N SER A 146 7.62 -6.56 -6.68
CA SER A 146 6.21 -6.29 -6.95
C SER A 146 6.01 -5.15 -7.96
N ASN A 147 6.83 -4.10 -7.89
CA ASN A 147 6.79 -3.00 -8.84
C ASN A 147 7.19 -3.44 -10.25
N LEU A 148 8.21 -4.30 -10.37
CA LEU A 148 8.62 -4.84 -11.66
C LEU A 148 7.52 -5.73 -12.25
N LEU A 149 6.89 -6.58 -11.43
CA LEU A 149 5.80 -7.47 -11.85
C LEU A 149 4.51 -6.73 -12.21
N SER A 150 4.14 -5.68 -11.45
CA SER A 150 2.95 -4.88 -11.73
C SER A 150 3.08 -4.04 -12.99
N ASN A 151 4.31 -3.71 -13.40
CA ASN A 151 4.58 -2.89 -14.59
C ASN A 151 4.81 -3.73 -15.86
N ALA A 152 5.00 -5.05 -15.72
CA ALA A 152 5.11 -5.99 -16.83
C ALA A 152 3.72 -6.35 -17.38
#